data_AF-A0A1F4S3Q3-F1
#
_entry.id   AF-A0A1F4S3Q3-F1
#
_cell.length_a   1.000
_cell.length_b   1.000
_cell.length_c   1.000
_cell.angle_alpha   90.00
_cell.angle_beta   90.00
_cell.angle_gamma   90.00
#
_symmetry.space_group_name_H-M   'P 1'
#
loop_
_entity.id
_entity.type
_entity.pdbx_description
1 polymer ?
#
loop_
_entity_poly.entity_id
_entity_poly.type
_entity_poly.pdbx_seq_one_letter_code
_entity_poly.pdbx_strand_id
1 'polypeptide(L)'
;MDYQKIKENQREARAEIAVIVSVVLPDGIKTHKQKDNVWVSNFESVVGLAMALRINLMQVMSVKLASVGKNEKMEIIYNYLTGTEFKQRVEAIVEAFTGMREDLDKEEQYFTRMWAKKRKQINKVIDNTYGMYGELEAIAGKALPQIKLLELATGEDVAEVVDGVAVA
;
A
#
# COMPACT_ATOMS: atom_id res chain seq x y z
N MET A 1 14.13 -14.80 -52.63
CA MET A 1 14.77 -15.13 -51.34
C MET A 1 13.98 -16.28 -50.72
N ASP A 2 14.66 -17.36 -50.33
CA ASP A 2 14.04 -18.50 -49.67
C ASP A 2 14.13 -18.35 -48.14
N TYR A 3 13.07 -17.84 -47.53
CA TYR A 3 13.00 -17.62 -46.08
C TYR A 3 12.81 -18.91 -45.28
N GLN A 4 12.33 -19.99 -45.92
CA GLN A 4 12.09 -21.28 -45.27
C GLN A 4 13.44 -21.92 -44.92
N LYS A 5 14.33 -22.01 -45.91
CA LYS A 5 15.68 -22.55 -45.76
C LYS A 5 16.50 -21.80 -44.69
N ILE A 6 16.33 -20.48 -44.58
CA ILE A 6 17.05 -19.67 -43.60
C ILE A 6 16.56 -19.92 -42.17
N LYS A 7 15.26 -20.16 -41.98
CA LYS A 7 14.71 -20.53 -40.67
C LYS A 7 15.14 -21.92 -40.24
N GLU A 8 15.25 -22.85 -41.19
CA GLU A 8 15.82 -24.19 -40.94
C GLU A 8 17.28 -24.06 -40.48
N ASN A 9 18.11 -23.33 -41.24
CA ASN A 9 19.50 -23.05 -40.86
C ASN A 9 19.62 -22.37 -39.48
N GLN A 10 18.71 -21.42 -39.16
CA GLN A 10 18.67 -20.76 -37.87
C GLN A 10 18.45 -21.75 -36.72
N ARG A 11 17.50 -22.69 -36.91
CA ARG A 11 17.18 -23.72 -35.92
C ARG A 11 18.31 -24.73 -35.75
N GLU A 12 18.91 -25.18 -36.85
CA GLU A 12 20.06 -26.09 -36.84
C GLU A 12 21.26 -25.47 -36.12
N ALA A 13 21.56 -24.20 -36.41
CA ALA A 13 22.62 -23.44 -35.76
C ALA A 13 22.30 -23.03 -34.31
N ARG A 14 21.07 -23.29 -33.83
CA ARG A 14 20.53 -22.81 -32.54
C ARG A 14 20.73 -21.30 -32.36
N ALA A 15 20.66 -20.56 -33.46
CA ALA A 15 20.93 -19.14 -33.50
C ALA A 15 19.69 -18.34 -33.07
N GLU A 16 19.87 -17.35 -32.19
CA GLU A 16 18.78 -16.51 -31.71
C GLU A 16 18.26 -15.55 -32.80
N ILE A 17 19.12 -15.16 -33.74
CA ILE A 17 18.82 -14.18 -34.80
C ILE A 17 19.32 -14.71 -36.15
N ALA A 18 18.52 -14.51 -37.20
CA ALA A 18 18.90 -14.78 -38.59
C ALA A 18 18.95 -13.48 -39.40
N VAL A 19 20.01 -13.30 -40.19
CA VAL A 19 20.22 -12.12 -41.03
C VAL A 19 20.59 -12.58 -42.45
N ILE A 20 19.91 -12.02 -43.44
CA ILE A 20 20.21 -12.16 -44.87
C ILE A 20 20.76 -10.82 -45.35
N VAL A 21 21.93 -10.88 -46.00
CA VAL A 21 22.52 -9.73 -46.69
C VAL A 21 22.41 -9.97 -48.18
N SER A 22 21.87 -9.00 -48.92
CA SER A 22 21.72 -9.14 -50.37
C SER A 22 21.93 -7.83 -51.11
N VAL A 23 22.38 -7.96 -52.36
CA VAL A 23 22.51 -6.84 -53.30
C VAL A 23 21.13 -6.45 -53.84
N VAL A 24 20.24 -7.42 -54.05
CA VAL A 24 18.87 -7.19 -54.55
C VAL A 24 17.88 -7.39 -53.41
N LEU A 25 17.31 -6.28 -52.94
CA LEU A 25 16.35 -6.29 -51.84
C LEU A 25 14.92 -6.56 -52.34
N PRO A 26 14.07 -7.24 -51.54
CA PRO A 26 12.64 -7.34 -51.81
C PRO A 26 11.95 -5.97 -51.85
N ASP A 27 10.85 -5.88 -52.59
CA ASP A 27 10.06 -4.65 -52.73
C ASP A 27 9.68 -4.06 -51.36
N GLY A 28 9.92 -2.75 -51.21
CA GLY A 28 9.62 -2.02 -49.98
C GLY A 28 10.72 -2.08 -48.91
N ILE A 29 11.90 -2.64 -49.19
CA ILE A 29 13.07 -2.60 -48.29
C ILE A 29 14.18 -1.80 -48.99
N LYS A 30 14.58 -0.66 -48.42
CA LYS A 30 15.66 0.18 -48.96
C LYS A 30 17.02 -0.04 -48.29
N THR A 31 17.01 -0.31 -46.98
CA THR A 31 18.23 -0.41 -46.17
C THR A 31 18.26 -1.72 -45.39
N HIS A 32 17.42 -1.83 -44.36
CA HIS A 32 17.24 -3.04 -43.58
C HIS A 32 15.82 -3.12 -43.01
N LYS A 33 15.26 -4.32 -42.92
CA LYS A 33 13.94 -4.57 -42.30
C LYS A 33 13.85 -6.01 -41.81
N GLN A 34 13.12 -6.22 -40.72
CA GLN A 34 12.76 -7.56 -40.28
C GLN A 34 11.50 -8.02 -41.01
N LYS A 35 11.55 -9.18 -41.66
CA LYS A 35 10.41 -9.84 -42.31
C LYS A 35 10.36 -11.29 -41.88
N ASP A 36 9.20 -11.74 -41.39
CA ASP A 36 8.97 -13.12 -40.95
C ASP A 36 10.03 -13.65 -39.98
N ASN A 37 10.46 -12.81 -39.04
CA ASN A 37 11.51 -13.07 -38.05
C ASN A 37 12.94 -13.22 -38.62
N VAL A 38 13.17 -12.85 -39.88
CA VAL A 38 14.48 -12.81 -40.51
C VAL A 38 14.82 -11.36 -40.86
N TRP A 39 16.00 -10.90 -40.46
CA TRP A 39 16.48 -9.58 -40.86
C TRP A 39 17.00 -9.61 -42.29
N VAL A 40 16.58 -8.66 -43.10
CA VAL A 40 17.08 -8.49 -44.47
C VAL A 40 17.79 -7.14 -44.54
N SER A 41 19.02 -7.09 -45.04
CA SER A 41 19.83 -5.87 -45.15
C SER A 41 20.58 -5.79 -46.48
N ASN A 42 20.81 -4.56 -46.95
CA ASN A 42 21.86 -4.30 -47.95
C ASN A 42 23.26 -4.31 -47.31
N PHE A 43 24.28 -4.29 -48.15
CA PHE A 43 25.69 -4.27 -47.73
C PHE A 43 26.08 -2.96 -47.03
N GLU A 44 25.50 -1.83 -47.41
CA GLU A 44 25.84 -0.53 -46.81
C GLU A 44 25.38 -0.42 -45.35
N SER A 45 24.22 -1.01 -45.02
CA SER A 45 23.62 -0.92 -43.68
C SER A 45 24.00 -2.09 -42.77
N VAL A 46 24.60 -3.16 -43.30
CA VAL A 46 24.82 -4.41 -42.56
C VAL A 46 25.69 -4.21 -41.34
N VAL A 47 26.70 -3.33 -41.41
CA VAL A 47 27.62 -3.07 -40.31
C VAL A 47 26.90 -2.40 -39.13
N GLY A 48 26.06 -1.41 -39.41
CA GLY A 48 25.22 -0.76 -38.41
C GLY A 48 24.17 -1.70 -37.82
N LEU A 49 23.54 -2.53 -38.67
CA LEU A 49 22.59 -3.54 -38.24
C LEU A 49 23.26 -4.60 -37.34
N ALA A 50 24.43 -5.09 -37.72
CA ALA A 50 25.18 -6.07 -36.95
C ALA A 50 25.58 -5.53 -35.57
N MET A 51 25.99 -4.25 -35.48
CA MET A 51 26.26 -3.59 -34.20
C MET A 51 25.01 -3.51 -33.32
N ALA A 52 23.86 -3.11 -33.88
CA ALA A 52 22.61 -3.02 -33.15
C ALA A 52 22.15 -4.40 -32.63
N LEU A 53 22.20 -5.43 -33.48
CA LEU A 53 21.84 -6.81 -33.09
C LEU A 53 22.81 -7.36 -32.04
N ARG A 54 24.10 -7.05 -32.14
CA ARG A 54 25.10 -7.45 -31.13
C ARG A 54 24.80 -6.82 -29.77
N ILE A 55 24.49 -5.53 -29.72
CA ILE A 55 24.14 -4.84 -28.47
C ILE A 55 22.87 -5.46 -27.87
N ASN A 56 21.86 -5.74 -28.69
CA ASN A 56 20.63 -6.39 -28.25
C ASN A 56 20.89 -7.78 -27.66
N LEU A 57 21.68 -8.62 -28.35
CA LEU A 57 22.08 -9.94 -27.84
C LEU A 57 22.89 -9.82 -26.55
N MET A 58 23.82 -8.87 -26.47
CA MET A 58 24.58 -8.62 -25.24
C MET A 58 23.70 -8.20 -24.07
N GLN A 59 22.67 -7.37 -24.30
CA GLN A 59 21.71 -6.97 -23.26
C GLN A 59 20.87 -8.15 -22.80
N VAL A 60 20.30 -8.93 -23.73
CA VAL A 60 19.52 -10.14 -23.42
C VAL A 60 20.39 -11.16 -22.67
N MET A 61 21.62 -11.37 -23.14
CA MET A 61 22.57 -12.26 -22.48
C MET A 61 23.02 -11.71 -21.13
N SER A 62 23.20 -10.40 -20.96
CA SER A 62 23.54 -9.78 -19.67
C SER A 62 22.41 -9.97 -18.65
N VAL A 63 21.15 -9.83 -19.06
CA VAL A 63 19.98 -10.15 -18.22
C VAL A 63 19.96 -11.65 -17.89
N LYS A 64 20.19 -12.52 -18.87
CA LYS A 64 20.24 -13.97 -18.68
C LYS A 64 21.40 -14.40 -17.77
N LEU A 65 22.57 -13.80 -17.91
CA LEU A 65 23.76 -14.07 -17.09
C LEU A 65 23.58 -13.51 -15.67
N ALA A 66 22.95 -12.34 -15.54
CA ALA A 66 22.55 -11.78 -14.25
C ALA A 66 21.49 -12.65 -13.55
N SER A 67 20.72 -13.45 -14.29
CA SER A 67 19.85 -14.49 -13.74
C SER A 67 20.59 -15.77 -13.34
N VAL A 68 21.70 -16.12 -14.00
CA VAL A 68 22.46 -17.37 -13.74
C VAL A 68 23.19 -17.38 -12.38
N GLY A 69 23.36 -16.23 -11.72
CA GLY A 69 23.88 -16.13 -10.34
C GLY A 69 22.84 -15.79 -9.26
N LYS A 70 21.57 -15.57 -9.64
CA LYS A 70 20.46 -15.22 -8.73
C LYS A 70 19.66 -16.42 -8.26
N ASN A 71 19.87 -17.61 -8.83
CA ASN A 71 18.97 -18.73 -8.66
C ASN A 71 18.81 -19.17 -7.20
N GLU A 72 19.85 -19.33 -6.38
CA GLU A 72 19.65 -19.77 -4.99
C GLU A 72 18.85 -18.76 -4.15
N LYS A 73 19.18 -17.46 -4.20
CA LYS A 73 18.49 -16.46 -3.36
C LYS A 73 17.11 -16.07 -3.88
N MET A 74 16.89 -16.00 -5.19
CA MET A 74 15.54 -15.78 -5.73
C MET A 74 14.65 -17.01 -5.59
N GLU A 75 15.18 -18.22 -5.72
CA GLU A 75 14.43 -19.44 -5.47
C GLU A 75 14.08 -19.57 -3.99
N ILE A 76 14.97 -19.21 -3.06
CA ILE A 76 14.66 -19.12 -1.62
C ILE A 76 13.55 -18.09 -1.36
N ILE A 77 13.62 -16.89 -1.95
CA ILE A 77 12.57 -15.87 -1.79
C ILE A 77 11.25 -16.32 -2.42
N TYR A 78 11.29 -16.90 -3.62
CA TYR A 78 10.10 -17.41 -4.31
C TYR A 78 9.49 -18.57 -3.52
N ASN A 79 10.27 -19.57 -3.10
CA ASN A 79 9.83 -20.69 -2.28
C ASN A 79 9.32 -20.24 -0.91
N TYR A 80 9.88 -19.18 -0.33
CA TYR A 80 9.35 -18.58 0.89
C TYR A 80 8.00 -17.92 0.63
N LEU A 81 7.90 -17.04 -0.38
CA LEU A 81 6.67 -16.33 -0.76
C LEU A 81 5.54 -17.27 -1.20
N THR A 82 5.86 -18.39 -1.86
CA THR A 82 4.90 -19.43 -2.25
C THR A 82 4.81 -20.55 -1.21
N GLY A 83 5.58 -20.46 -0.14
CA GLY A 83 5.73 -21.49 0.88
C GLY A 83 4.74 -21.33 2.02
N THR A 84 4.58 -22.42 2.78
CA THR A 84 3.69 -22.47 3.94
C THR A 84 4.10 -21.47 5.03
N GLU A 85 5.40 -21.16 5.17
CA GLU A 85 5.88 -20.24 6.21
C GLU A 85 5.41 -18.79 5.98
N PHE A 86 5.49 -18.27 4.75
CA PHE A 86 4.98 -16.93 4.45
C PHE A 86 3.46 -16.86 4.64
N LYS A 87 2.74 -17.88 4.19
CA LYS A 87 1.30 -18.02 4.40
C LYS A 87 0.95 -17.99 5.90
N GLN A 88 1.63 -18.80 6.72
CA GLN A 88 1.42 -18.85 8.17
C GLN A 88 1.72 -17.50 8.85
N ARG A 89 2.75 -16.77 8.40
CA ARG A 89 3.05 -15.43 8.91
C ARG A 89 1.96 -14.43 8.55
N VAL A 90 1.45 -14.46 7.32
CA VAL A 90 0.32 -13.60 6.92
C VAL A 90 -0.93 -13.97 7.70
N GLU A 91 -1.22 -15.26 7.87
CA GLU A 91 -2.36 -15.74 8.67
C GLU A 91 -2.25 -15.28 10.13
N ALA A 92 -1.09 -15.39 10.77
CA ALA A 92 -0.85 -14.90 12.13
C ALA A 92 -1.03 -13.38 12.25
N ILE A 93 -0.60 -12.62 11.24
CA ILE A 93 -0.82 -11.16 11.19
C ILE A 93 -2.31 -10.86 11.07
N VAL A 94 -3.03 -11.53 10.17
CA VAL A 94 -4.49 -11.35 9.98
C VAL A 94 -5.25 -11.74 11.24
N GLU A 95 -4.87 -12.83 11.90
CA GLU A 95 -5.47 -13.26 13.18
C GLU A 95 -5.24 -12.21 14.27
N ALA A 96 -4.02 -11.70 14.42
CA ALA A 96 -3.70 -10.65 15.38
C ALA A 96 -4.48 -9.35 15.11
N PHE A 97 -4.60 -8.91 13.85
CA PHE A 97 -5.42 -7.75 13.49
C PHE A 97 -6.91 -7.97 13.73
N THR A 98 -7.40 -9.17 13.46
CA THR A 98 -8.81 -9.52 13.72
C THR A 98 -9.10 -9.48 15.22
N GLY A 99 -8.23 -10.10 16.04
CA GLY A 99 -8.33 -10.05 17.49
C GLY A 99 -8.28 -8.62 18.05
N MET A 100 -7.32 -7.81 17.58
CA MET A 100 -7.23 -6.39 17.98
C MET A 100 -8.50 -5.61 17.63
N ARG A 101 -9.10 -5.86 16.47
CA ARG A 101 -10.36 -5.21 16.08
C ARG A 101 -11.52 -5.65 16.98
N GLU A 102 -11.64 -6.95 17.25
CA GLU A 102 -12.69 -7.48 18.13
C GLU A 102 -12.57 -6.93 19.55
N ASP A 103 -11.35 -6.79 20.08
CA ASP A 103 -11.12 -6.24 21.41
C ASP A 103 -11.46 -4.75 21.45
N LEU A 104 -11.13 -3.99 20.41
CA LEU A 104 -11.52 -2.58 20.28
C LEU A 104 -13.04 -2.42 20.23
N ASP A 105 -13.75 -3.27 19.48
CA ASP A 105 -15.21 -3.26 19.42
C ASP A 105 -15.84 -3.57 20.81
N LYS A 106 -15.26 -4.51 21.57
CA LYS A 106 -15.70 -4.82 22.94
C LYS A 106 -15.44 -3.65 23.89
N GLU A 107 -14.27 -3.02 23.79
CA GLU A 107 -13.91 -1.85 24.58
C GLU A 107 -14.87 -0.69 24.30
N GLU A 108 -15.17 -0.40 23.04
CA GLU A 108 -16.11 0.65 22.64
C GLU A 108 -17.50 0.41 23.26
N GLN A 109 -18.01 -0.82 23.19
CA GLN A 109 -19.29 -1.18 23.80
C GLN A 109 -19.25 -1.04 25.33
N TYR A 110 -18.16 -1.47 25.96
CA TYR A 110 -17.98 -1.37 27.40
C TYR A 110 -17.93 0.09 27.87
N PHE A 111 -17.09 0.92 27.23
CA PHE A 111 -16.94 2.33 27.58
C PHE A 111 -18.21 3.12 27.30
N THR A 112 -18.94 2.81 26.23
CA THR A 112 -20.25 3.43 25.96
C THR A 112 -21.22 3.20 27.13
N ARG A 113 -21.33 1.96 27.62
CA ARG A 113 -22.17 1.64 28.79
C ARG A 113 -21.67 2.28 30.07
N MET A 114 -20.36 2.25 30.31
CA MET A 114 -19.72 2.88 31.46
C MET A 114 -19.98 4.38 31.48
N TRP A 115 -19.77 5.07 30.36
CA TRP A 115 -20.01 6.50 30.23
C TRP A 115 -21.47 6.85 30.44
N ALA A 116 -22.41 6.07 29.90
CA ALA A 116 -23.84 6.27 30.16
C ALA A 116 -24.17 6.19 31.67
N LYS A 117 -23.61 5.19 32.37
CA LYS A 117 -23.79 5.04 33.82
C LYS A 117 -23.18 6.22 34.60
N LYS A 118 -21.93 6.60 34.28
CA LYS A 118 -21.25 7.74 34.93
C LYS A 118 -21.98 9.05 34.70
N ARG A 119 -22.45 9.30 33.47
CA ARG A 119 -23.23 10.50 33.13
C ARG A 119 -24.52 10.58 33.96
N LYS A 120 -25.23 9.46 34.13
CA LYS A 120 -26.41 9.41 35.01
C LYS A 120 -26.08 9.72 36.47
N GLN A 121 -24.94 9.24 36.97
CA GLN A 121 -24.47 9.55 38.33
C GLN A 121 -24.13 11.03 38.49
N ILE A 122 -23.39 11.61 37.53
CA ILE A 122 -23.05 13.02 37.50
C ILE A 122 -24.33 13.87 37.51
N ASN A 123 -25.28 13.57 36.62
CA ASN A 123 -26.55 14.31 36.57
C ASN A 123 -27.32 14.21 37.90
N LYS A 124 -27.36 13.04 38.54
CA LYS A 124 -28.00 12.90 39.85
C LYS A 124 -27.35 13.79 40.92
N VAL A 125 -26.03 13.90 40.93
CA VAL A 125 -25.32 14.79 41.87
C VAL A 125 -25.66 16.24 41.56
N ILE A 126 -25.64 16.64 40.28
CA ILE A 126 -26.03 17.97 39.83
C ILE A 126 -27.47 18.31 40.27
N ASP A 127 -28.43 17.42 40.02
CA ASP A 127 -29.84 17.59 40.40
C ASP A 127 -29.99 17.74 41.92
N ASN A 128 -29.27 16.93 42.71
CA ASN A 128 -29.25 17.07 44.17
C ASN A 128 -28.66 18.41 44.62
N THR A 129 -27.60 18.90 43.95
CA THR A 129 -27.01 20.21 44.25
C THR A 129 -27.99 21.34 43.94
N TYR A 130 -28.69 21.30 42.79
CA TYR A 130 -29.75 22.25 42.47
C TYR A 130 -30.89 22.19 43.50
N GLY A 131 -31.32 20.99 43.91
CA GLY A 131 -32.35 20.78 44.92
C GLY A 131 -31.97 21.40 46.27
N MET A 132 -30.76 21.11 46.77
CA MET A 132 -30.24 21.73 48.00
C MET A 132 -30.19 23.26 47.90
N TYR A 133 -29.79 23.81 46.75
CA TYR A 133 -29.75 25.26 46.57
C TYR A 133 -31.16 25.88 46.64
N GLY A 134 -32.15 25.25 45.99
CA GLY A 134 -33.55 25.67 46.06
C GLY A 134 -34.14 25.56 47.48
N GLU A 135 -33.81 24.49 48.21
CA GLU A 135 -34.20 24.32 49.62
C GLU A 135 -33.59 25.42 50.51
N LEU A 136 -32.30 25.71 50.32
CA LEU A 136 -31.61 26.78 51.04
C LEU A 136 -32.22 28.15 50.70
N GLU A 137 -32.54 28.44 49.44
CA GLU A 137 -33.16 29.71 49.02
C GLU A 137 -34.56 29.88 49.63
N ALA A 138 -35.34 28.79 49.75
CA ALA A 138 -36.63 28.81 50.42
C ALA A 138 -36.52 29.07 51.93
N ILE A 139 -35.46 28.60 52.59
CA ILE A 139 -35.23 28.77 54.03
C ILE A 139 -34.60 30.13 54.36
N ALA A 140 -33.57 30.54 53.62
CA ALA A 140 -32.75 31.72 53.92
C ALA A 140 -33.20 32.99 53.16
N GLY A 141 -34.12 32.87 52.20
CA GLY A 141 -34.48 33.96 51.30
C GLY A 141 -33.32 34.36 50.38
N LYS A 142 -33.32 35.61 49.87
CA LYS A 142 -32.32 36.13 48.90
C LYS A 142 -30.89 36.33 49.45
N ALA A 143 -30.55 35.76 50.61
CA ALA A 143 -29.30 36.05 51.32
C ALA A 143 -28.17 35.02 51.07
N LEU A 144 -28.33 34.06 50.15
CA LEU A 144 -27.30 33.07 49.85
C LEU A 144 -26.21 33.62 48.92
N PRO A 145 -24.92 33.29 49.18
CA PRO A 145 -23.85 33.53 48.21
C PRO A 145 -24.17 32.83 46.88
N GLN A 146 -24.10 33.57 45.78
CA GLN A 146 -24.30 33.02 44.44
C GLN A 146 -23.13 32.11 44.09
N ILE A 147 -23.41 30.81 43.87
CA ILE A 147 -22.42 29.87 43.36
C ILE A 147 -22.46 29.99 41.83
N LYS A 148 -21.43 30.61 41.23
CA LYS A 148 -21.30 30.86 39.79
C LYS A 148 -21.55 29.63 38.88
N LEU A 149 -21.37 28.41 39.40
CA LEU A 149 -21.58 27.16 38.65
C LEU A 149 -23.07 26.86 38.34
N LEU A 150 -24.01 27.58 38.95
CA LEU A 150 -25.45 27.35 38.85
C LEU A 150 -26.20 28.47 38.10
N GLU A 151 -25.52 29.57 37.75
CA GLU A 151 -26.06 30.53 36.81
C GLU A 151 -25.98 29.92 35.41
N LEU A 152 -27.03 30.10 34.62
CA LEU A 152 -27.21 29.52 33.29
C LEU A 152 -25.97 29.78 32.43
N ALA A 153 -25.00 28.85 32.40
CA ALA A 153 -23.80 28.95 31.59
C ALA A 153 -24.22 28.92 30.12
N THR A 154 -24.38 30.10 29.54
CA THR A 154 -24.69 30.29 28.13
C THR A 154 -23.43 29.98 27.33
N GLY A 155 -23.23 28.70 26.99
CA GLY A 155 -22.40 28.24 25.87
C GLY A 155 -20.89 28.53 25.84
N GLU A 156 -20.37 29.49 26.60
CA GLU A 156 -18.97 29.96 26.51
C GLU A 156 -18.11 29.55 27.73
N ASP A 157 -18.69 29.26 28.89
CA ASP A 157 -17.92 29.03 30.14
C ASP A 157 -17.39 27.59 30.36
N VAL A 158 -17.68 26.66 29.45
CA VAL A 158 -17.20 25.26 29.57
C VAL A 158 -15.69 25.14 29.30
N ALA A 159 -15.08 26.14 28.66
CA ALA A 159 -13.66 26.14 28.33
C ALA A 159 -12.73 26.42 29.53
N GLU A 160 -13.16 27.20 30.53
CA GLU A 160 -12.30 27.61 31.65
C GLU A 160 -12.10 26.55 32.74
N VAL A 161 -13.02 25.59 32.86
CA VAL A 161 -12.91 24.54 33.89
C VAL A 161 -11.80 23.52 33.57
N VAL A 162 -11.41 23.40 32.28
CA VAL A 162 -10.34 22.48 31.87
C VAL A 162 -8.95 23.00 32.27
N ASP A 163 -8.74 24.32 32.29
CA ASP A 163 -7.46 24.94 32.64
C ASP A 163 -7.24 25.02 34.17
N GLY A 164 -8.31 25.06 34.98
CA GLY A 164 -8.23 25.13 36.44
C GLY A 164 -7.77 23.84 37.14
N VAL A 165 -7.73 22.70 36.44
CA VAL A 165 -7.27 21.40 36.99
C VAL A 165 -5.76 21.18 36.76
N ALA A 166 -5.11 22.04 35.96
CA ALA A 166 -3.68 21.88 35.65
C ALA A 166 -2.72 22.51 36.68
N VAL A 167 -3.20 23.21 37.71
CA VAL A 167 -2.34 23.77 38.78
C VAL A 167 -3.00 23.61 40.15
N ALA A 168 -2.86 22.43 40.74
CA ALA A 168 -2.84 22.19 42.19
C ALA A 168 -2.21 20.83 42.50
#